data_AF-W4PXJ2-F1
#
_entry.id   AF-W4PXJ2-F1
#
_cell.length_a   1.000
_cell.length_b   1.000
_cell.length_c   1.000
_cell.angle_alpha   90.00
_cell.angle_beta   90.00
_cell.angle_gamma   90.00
#
_symmetry.space_group_name_H-M   'P 1'
#
loop_
_entity.id
_entity.type
_entity.pdbx_description
1 polymer ?
#
loop_
_entity_poly.entity_id
_entity_poly.type
_entity_poly.pdbx_seq_one_letter_code
_entity_poly.pdbx_strand_id
1 'polypeptide(L)'
;MKKIRNVIRCDISTDARYRYVLEVRIAPEVTGAKKLVVLQKNPSTADEYTTDATVRRVENWAREKGFTIVSYLNLFAFRATDPEELNNYRYDEIVGEKNNYVITNELNLSDTVIIGWGNPSNIKKAYYNKRSREVHQLVMKSCGQIRVVGDLTKDGYPRHGLLWRDQWSVSRIEDCNVFAYMKSSS
;
A
#
# COMPACT_ATOMS: atom_id res chain seq x y z
N MET A 1 -6.98 22.85 9.81
CA MET A 1 -7.85 22.36 8.71
C MET A 1 -8.96 21.50 9.32
N LYS A 2 -10.23 21.65 8.90
CA LYS A 2 -11.33 20.79 9.41
C LYS A 2 -11.02 19.34 9.03
N LYS A 3 -10.88 18.45 10.01
CA LYS A 3 -10.63 17.02 9.76
C LYS A 3 -11.91 16.42 9.21
N ILE A 4 -11.86 15.89 8.00
CA ILE A 4 -12.91 15.05 7.44
C ILE A 4 -12.34 13.68 7.10
N ARG A 5 -13.23 12.69 7.04
CA ARG A 5 -12.94 11.37 6.50
C ARG A 5 -14.19 10.92 5.76
N ASN A 6 -14.11 10.80 4.45
CA ASN A 6 -15.18 10.27 3.62
C ASN A 6 -14.62 9.16 2.74
N VAL A 7 -15.18 7.95 2.83
CA VAL A 7 -14.80 6.86 1.93
C VAL A 7 -15.41 7.19 0.57
N ILE A 8 -14.57 7.32 -0.46
CA ILE A 8 -15.00 7.61 -1.83
C ILE A 8 -15.33 6.29 -2.54
N ARG A 9 -14.49 5.28 -2.33
CA ARG A 9 -14.61 3.97 -2.98
C ARG A 9 -14.00 2.88 -2.12
N CYS A 10 -14.67 1.74 -2.03
CA CYS A 10 -14.15 0.53 -1.40
C CYS A 10 -14.51 -0.66 -2.29
N ASP A 11 -13.58 -1.10 -3.13
CA ASP A 11 -13.84 -2.17 -4.09
C ASP A 11 -13.56 -3.52 -3.44
N ILE A 12 -14.63 -4.20 -3.04
CA ILE A 12 -14.60 -5.54 -2.44
C ILE A 12 -15.21 -6.54 -3.43
N SER A 13 -14.64 -7.76 -3.52
CA SER A 13 -15.24 -8.83 -4.34
C SER A 13 -16.61 -9.25 -3.81
N THR A 14 -17.44 -9.84 -4.66
CA THR A 14 -18.80 -10.27 -4.29
C THR A 14 -18.84 -11.26 -3.13
N ASP A 15 -17.82 -12.13 -3.03
CA ASP A 15 -17.63 -13.08 -1.93
C ASP A 15 -16.88 -12.51 -0.72
N ALA A 16 -16.59 -11.20 -0.75
CA ALA A 16 -15.83 -10.47 0.25
C ALA A 16 -14.43 -11.04 0.57
N ARG A 17 -13.85 -11.89 -0.28
CA ARG A 17 -12.49 -12.42 -0.12
C ARG A 17 -11.41 -11.40 -0.44
N TYR A 18 -11.67 -10.49 -1.37
CA TYR A 18 -10.69 -9.53 -1.87
C TYR A 18 -11.12 -8.10 -1.58
N ARG A 19 -10.16 -7.25 -1.25
CA ARG A 19 -10.31 -5.78 -1.31
C ARG A 19 -9.22 -5.23 -2.22
N TYR A 20 -9.63 -4.68 -3.35
CA TYR A 20 -8.72 -4.19 -4.38
C TYR A 20 -8.26 -2.75 -4.11
N VAL A 21 -9.15 -1.89 -3.61
CA VAL A 21 -8.82 -0.53 -3.23
C VAL A 21 -9.73 -0.03 -2.11
N LEU A 22 -9.16 0.78 -1.21
CA LEU A 22 -9.91 1.66 -0.32
C LEU A 22 -9.44 3.10 -0.59
N GLU A 23 -10.33 3.95 -1.08
CA GLU A 23 -10.05 5.35 -1.37
C GLU A 23 -10.80 6.25 -0.39
N VAL A 24 -10.08 7.15 0.27
CA VAL A 24 -10.60 7.99 1.34
C VAL A 24 -10.21 9.44 1.12
N ARG A 25 -11.21 10.33 1.14
CA ARG A 25 -11.00 11.78 1.25
C ARG A 25 -10.70 12.14 2.69
N ILE A 26 -9.56 12.79 2.91
CA ILE A 26 -9.03 13.12 4.24
C ILE A 26 -9.00 14.63 4.54
N ALA A 27 -9.33 15.46 3.55
CA ALA A 27 -9.41 16.92 3.66
C ALA A 27 -10.63 17.43 2.88
N PRO A 28 -11.22 18.58 3.27
CA PRO A 28 -12.32 19.20 2.53
C PRO A 28 -12.00 19.37 1.06
N GLU A 29 -13.03 19.37 0.23
CA GLU A 29 -12.90 19.69 -1.18
C GLU A 29 -12.52 21.17 -1.32
N VAL A 30 -11.24 21.40 -1.54
CA VAL A 30 -10.67 22.68 -1.94
C VAL A 30 -9.96 22.48 -3.27
N THR A 31 -9.83 23.55 -4.04
CA THR A 31 -9.14 23.55 -5.34
C THR A 31 -7.76 22.89 -5.22
N GLY A 32 -7.47 21.94 -6.13
CA GLY A 32 -6.21 21.20 -6.16
C GLY A 32 -6.20 19.90 -5.34
N ALA A 33 -7.06 18.93 -5.69
CA ALA A 33 -7.01 17.60 -5.08
C ALA A 33 -5.62 16.97 -5.27
N LYS A 34 -5.05 16.43 -4.19
CA LYS A 34 -3.73 15.79 -4.19
C LYS A 34 -3.86 14.37 -3.65
N LYS A 35 -3.79 13.40 -4.55
CA LYS A 35 -4.02 11.97 -4.30
C LYS A 35 -2.71 11.25 -4.00
N LEU A 36 -2.67 10.62 -2.83
CA LEU A 36 -1.63 9.72 -2.39
C LEU A 36 -2.07 8.26 -2.59
N VAL A 37 -1.27 7.45 -3.25
CA VAL A 37 -1.38 5.99 -3.22
C VAL A 37 -0.39 5.44 -2.20
N VAL A 38 -0.86 4.55 -1.32
CA VAL A 38 -0.01 3.78 -0.40
C VAL A 38 -0.19 2.28 -0.67
N LEU A 39 0.89 1.63 -1.08
CA LEU A 39 0.94 0.18 -1.29
C LEU A 39 1.33 -0.53 0.00
N GLN A 40 0.39 -1.30 0.54
CA GLN A 40 0.52 -2.04 1.79
C GLN A 40 0.58 -3.55 1.54
N LYS A 41 0.53 -4.35 2.61
CA LYS A 41 0.75 -5.79 2.53
C LYS A 41 -0.48 -6.54 2.03
N ASN A 42 -1.51 -6.60 2.85
CA ASN A 42 -2.78 -7.22 2.58
C ASN A 42 -3.85 -6.44 3.35
N PRO A 43 -5.08 -6.36 2.83
CA PRO A 43 -6.20 -5.83 3.58
C PRO A 43 -6.40 -6.64 4.88
N SER A 44 -6.54 -5.92 5.99
CA SER A 44 -7.05 -6.47 7.23
C SER A 44 -8.54 -6.12 7.34
N THR A 45 -8.95 -5.48 8.43
CA THR A 45 -10.34 -5.15 8.76
C THR A 45 -10.83 -3.84 8.14
N ALA A 46 -9.95 -2.96 7.66
CA ALA A 46 -10.39 -1.65 7.16
C ALA A 46 -11.22 -1.75 5.86
N ASP A 47 -12.42 -1.22 5.91
CA ASP A 47 -13.40 -1.16 4.83
C ASP A 47 -14.14 0.19 4.85
N GLU A 48 -15.33 0.23 4.24
CA GLU A 48 -16.18 1.42 4.19
C GLU A 48 -16.61 1.91 5.59
N TYR A 49 -16.81 0.98 6.54
CA TYR A 49 -17.34 1.25 7.88
C TYR A 49 -16.26 1.22 8.96
N THR A 50 -15.19 0.46 8.72
CA THR A 50 -14.15 0.14 9.70
C THR A 50 -12.83 0.80 9.32
N THR A 51 -12.19 1.44 10.29
CA THR A 51 -10.84 2.01 10.11
C THR A 51 -9.87 1.36 11.08
N ASP A 52 -8.80 0.77 10.56
CA ASP A 52 -7.73 0.19 11.38
C ASP A 52 -6.66 1.22 11.79
N ALA A 53 -5.75 0.81 12.68
CA ALA A 53 -4.68 1.68 13.20
C ALA A 53 -3.72 2.17 12.10
N THR A 54 -3.53 1.37 11.05
CA THR A 54 -2.64 1.68 9.94
C THR A 54 -3.22 2.80 9.09
N VAL A 55 -4.50 2.68 8.70
CA VAL A 55 -5.22 3.71 7.95
C VAL A 55 -5.25 5.01 8.75
N ARG A 56 -5.58 4.98 10.05
CA ARG A 56 -5.56 6.19 10.90
C ARG A 56 -4.19 6.88 10.90
N ARG A 57 -3.11 6.11 11.02
CA ARG A 57 -1.74 6.66 11.03
C ARG A 57 -1.39 7.31 9.69
N VAL A 58 -1.64 6.59 8.59
CA VAL A 58 -1.33 7.06 7.23
C VAL A 58 -2.16 8.30 6.88
N GLU A 59 -3.45 8.32 7.18
CA GLU A 59 -4.30 9.50 6.90
C GLU A 59 -3.82 10.73 7.68
N ASN A 60 -3.43 10.58 8.95
CA ASN A 60 -2.90 11.70 9.74
C ASN A 60 -1.60 12.23 9.14
N TRP A 61 -0.64 11.34 8.85
CA TRP A 61 0.60 11.72 8.20
C TRP A 61 0.34 12.40 6.85
N ALA A 62 -0.58 11.87 6.04
CA ALA A 62 -0.92 12.39 4.73
C ALA A 62 -1.56 13.79 4.78
N ARG A 63 -2.43 14.05 5.78
CA ARG A 63 -2.99 15.40 6.03
C ARG A 63 -1.90 16.42 6.32
N GLU A 64 -0.91 16.07 7.16
CA GLU A 64 0.23 16.94 7.47
C GLU A 64 1.13 17.22 6.25
N LYS A 65 1.13 16.33 5.24
CA LYS A 65 1.84 16.54 3.97
C LYS A 65 0.99 17.18 2.87
N GLY A 66 -0.22 17.64 3.21
CA GLY A 66 -1.12 18.35 2.29
C GLY A 66 -1.81 17.45 1.26
N PHE A 67 -1.85 16.14 1.47
CA PHE A 67 -2.68 15.25 0.65
C PHE A 67 -4.15 15.38 1.05
N THR A 68 -5.04 15.26 0.06
CA THR A 68 -6.49 15.39 0.28
C THR A 68 -7.23 14.08 0.04
N ILE A 69 -6.62 13.14 -0.69
CA ILE A 69 -7.16 11.80 -0.97
C ILE A 69 -6.06 10.76 -0.72
N VAL A 70 -6.42 9.63 -0.13
CA VAL A 70 -5.53 8.47 0.03
C VAL A 70 -6.19 7.23 -0.56
N SER A 71 -5.51 6.57 -1.49
CA SER A 71 -5.85 5.23 -2.00
C SER A 71 -4.94 4.19 -1.37
N TYR A 72 -5.53 3.22 -0.69
CA TYR A 72 -4.85 2.07 -0.13
C TYR A 72 -4.93 0.91 -1.11
N LEU A 73 -3.77 0.47 -1.58
CA LEU A 73 -3.57 -0.71 -2.41
C LEU A 73 -2.74 -1.73 -1.64
N ASN A 74 -2.68 -2.98 -2.10
CA ASN A 74 -2.01 -4.05 -1.36
C ASN A 74 -1.21 -4.97 -2.28
N LEU A 75 -0.11 -5.52 -1.78
CA LEU A 75 0.60 -6.62 -2.44
C LEU A 75 -0.39 -7.75 -2.74
N PHE A 76 -1.14 -8.19 -1.74
CA PHE A 76 -2.15 -9.24 -1.85
C PHE A 76 -3.53 -8.63 -1.68
N ALA A 77 -4.48 -8.89 -2.58
CA ALA A 77 -5.85 -8.38 -2.41
C ALA A 77 -6.65 -9.20 -1.40
N PHE A 78 -6.21 -10.42 -1.09
CA PHE A 78 -6.88 -11.31 -0.16
C PHE A 78 -6.94 -10.70 1.25
N ARG A 79 -8.15 -10.63 1.81
CA ARG A 79 -8.42 -10.05 3.12
C ARG A 79 -8.09 -11.08 4.20
N ALA A 80 -7.19 -10.73 5.10
CA ALA A 80 -6.83 -11.56 6.25
C ALA A 80 -6.34 -10.67 7.39
N THR A 81 -6.75 -10.97 8.62
CA THR A 81 -6.26 -10.22 9.79
C THR A 81 -4.86 -10.67 10.16
N ASP A 82 -4.61 -11.98 10.15
CA ASP A 82 -3.29 -12.56 10.26
C ASP A 82 -2.69 -12.81 8.86
N PRO A 83 -1.60 -12.13 8.47
CA PRO A 83 -0.93 -12.36 7.20
C PRO A 83 -0.47 -13.81 7.00
N GLU A 84 -0.23 -14.58 8.07
CA GLU A 84 0.20 -15.97 7.98
C GLU A 84 -0.86 -16.87 7.30
N GLU A 85 -2.15 -16.52 7.39
CA GLU A 85 -3.25 -17.25 6.75
C GLU A 85 -3.11 -17.33 5.22
N LEU A 86 -2.41 -16.36 4.59
CA LEU A 86 -2.14 -16.37 3.14
C LEU A 86 -1.34 -17.60 2.70
N ASN A 87 -0.61 -18.25 3.62
CA ASN A 87 0.16 -19.45 3.32
C ASN A 87 -0.70 -20.68 2.99
N ASN A 88 -1.99 -20.64 3.34
CA ASN A 88 -2.96 -21.72 3.13
C ASN A 88 -3.55 -21.75 1.71
N TYR A 89 -3.25 -20.73 0.91
CA TYR A 89 -3.82 -20.54 -0.43
C TYR A 89 -2.74 -20.54 -1.51
N ARG A 90 -3.15 -20.74 -2.76
CA ARG A 90 -2.24 -20.61 -3.91
C ARG A 90 -1.84 -19.15 -4.11
N TYR A 91 -0.70 -18.94 -4.75
CA TYR A 91 -0.17 -17.61 -5.03
C TYR A 91 -1.19 -16.73 -5.78
N ASP A 92 -1.81 -17.29 -6.82
CA ASP A 92 -2.72 -16.59 -7.72
C ASP A 92 -4.01 -16.18 -6.98
N GLU A 93 -4.47 -17.02 -6.04
CA GLU A 93 -5.59 -16.73 -5.16
C GLU A 93 -5.27 -15.54 -4.26
N ILE A 94 -4.15 -15.57 -3.53
CA ILE A 94 -3.84 -14.46 -2.60
C ILE A 94 -3.56 -13.13 -3.31
N VAL A 95 -3.05 -13.16 -4.54
CA VAL A 95 -2.85 -11.95 -5.35
C VAL A 95 -4.19 -11.31 -5.68
N GLY A 96 -5.20 -12.10 -6.04
CA GLY A 96 -6.52 -11.65 -6.47
C GLY A 96 -6.55 -11.21 -7.94
N GLU A 97 -7.51 -11.72 -8.69
CA GLU A 97 -7.56 -11.65 -10.16
C GLU A 97 -7.50 -10.21 -10.71
N LYS A 98 -8.14 -9.24 -10.02
CA LYS A 98 -8.21 -7.83 -10.48
C LYS A 98 -7.11 -6.95 -9.90
N ASN A 99 -6.25 -7.49 -9.03
CA ASN A 99 -5.36 -6.66 -8.21
C ASN A 99 -4.34 -5.88 -9.07
N ASN A 100 -3.70 -6.53 -10.04
CA ASN A 100 -2.74 -5.84 -10.93
C ASN A 100 -3.40 -4.75 -11.77
N TYR A 101 -4.63 -4.98 -12.24
CA TYR A 101 -5.40 -4.00 -12.99
C TYR A 101 -5.71 -2.77 -12.14
N VAL A 102 -6.26 -2.98 -10.93
CA VAL A 102 -6.61 -1.90 -10.00
C VAL A 102 -5.38 -1.14 -9.56
N ILE A 103 -4.27 -1.82 -9.24
CA ILE A 103 -3.00 -1.17 -8.91
C ILE A 103 -2.58 -0.25 -10.06
N THR A 104 -2.47 -0.77 -11.28
CA THR A 104 -2.00 0.02 -12.44
C THR A 104 -2.86 1.24 -12.69
N ASN A 105 -4.19 1.09 -12.61
CA ASN A 105 -5.12 2.20 -12.77
C ASN A 105 -4.92 3.29 -11.70
N GLU A 106 -4.80 2.89 -10.43
CA GLU A 106 -4.62 3.83 -9.32
C GLU A 106 -3.29 4.56 -9.37
N LEU A 107 -2.21 3.88 -9.78
CA LEU A 107 -0.90 4.51 -9.96
C LEU A 107 -0.97 5.64 -10.98
N ASN A 108 -1.65 5.43 -12.11
CA ASN A 108 -1.79 6.42 -13.18
C ASN A 108 -2.65 7.64 -12.81
N LEU A 109 -3.52 7.50 -11.81
CA LEU A 109 -4.42 8.56 -11.35
C LEU A 109 -3.89 9.30 -10.11
N SER A 110 -2.65 9.05 -9.69
CA SER A 110 -2.10 9.56 -8.43
C SER A 110 -1.01 10.61 -8.62
N ASP A 111 -0.93 11.57 -7.70
CA ASP A 111 0.15 12.56 -7.65
C ASP A 111 1.40 11.99 -6.99
N THR A 112 1.23 11.06 -6.05
CA THR A 112 2.33 10.44 -5.32
C THR A 112 2.00 9.00 -5.00
N VAL A 113 2.95 8.10 -5.24
CA VAL A 113 2.90 6.68 -4.86
C VAL A 113 3.98 6.41 -3.84
N ILE A 114 3.62 5.72 -2.75
CA ILE A 114 4.53 5.28 -1.70
C ILE A 114 4.37 3.78 -1.49
N ILE A 115 5.49 3.06 -1.42
CA ILE A 115 5.50 1.66 -0.98
C ILE A 115 5.74 1.58 0.53
N GLY A 116 4.94 0.78 1.23
CA GLY A 116 4.91 0.72 2.70
C GLY A 116 4.32 -0.58 3.25
N TRP A 117 4.69 -1.72 2.65
CA TRP A 117 4.14 -3.04 2.99
C TRP A 117 4.83 -3.77 4.14
N GLY A 118 5.98 -3.30 4.64
CA GLY A 118 6.65 -3.89 5.80
C GLY A 118 7.35 -5.22 5.50
N ASN A 119 7.74 -5.92 6.57
CA ASN A 119 8.35 -7.25 6.50
C ASN A 119 7.31 -8.33 6.15
N PRO A 120 7.71 -9.55 5.73
CA PRO A 120 6.80 -10.63 5.35
C PRO A 120 5.76 -11.02 6.40
N SER A 121 6.08 -10.96 7.70
CA SER A 121 5.22 -11.44 8.81
C SER A 121 4.70 -12.86 8.57
N ASN A 122 5.62 -13.84 8.59
CA ASN A 122 5.35 -15.27 8.41
C ASN A 122 4.77 -15.71 7.06
N ILE A 123 4.42 -14.80 6.14
CA ILE A 123 4.14 -15.17 4.74
C ILE A 123 5.39 -15.84 4.15
N LYS A 124 5.20 -16.96 3.44
CA LYS A 124 6.22 -17.67 2.65
C LYS A 124 7.10 -16.67 1.89
N LYS A 125 8.38 -16.58 2.26
CA LYS A 125 9.32 -15.58 1.71
C LYS A 125 9.40 -15.60 0.18
N ALA A 126 9.27 -16.79 -0.42
CA ALA A 126 9.21 -16.94 -1.87
C ALA A 126 8.02 -16.19 -2.49
N TYR A 127 6.81 -16.36 -1.94
CA TYR A 127 5.61 -15.65 -2.38
C TYR A 127 5.74 -14.15 -2.14
N TYR A 128 6.19 -13.77 -0.93
CA TYR A 128 6.31 -12.38 -0.54
C TYR A 128 7.29 -11.61 -1.43
N ASN A 129 8.47 -12.18 -1.68
CA ASN A 129 9.49 -11.55 -2.51
C ASN A 129 9.09 -11.55 -3.99
N LYS A 130 8.47 -12.63 -4.49
CA LYS A 130 7.90 -12.65 -5.85
C LYS A 130 6.90 -11.50 -6.03
N ARG A 131 5.94 -11.36 -5.12
CA ARG A 131 4.92 -10.33 -5.21
C ARG A 131 5.47 -8.92 -5.05
N SER A 132 6.41 -8.74 -4.13
CA SER A 132 7.09 -7.44 -3.93
C SER A 132 7.79 -6.97 -5.20
N ARG A 133 8.47 -7.88 -5.94
CA ARG A 133 9.10 -7.55 -7.23
C ARG A 133 8.07 -7.18 -8.30
N GLU A 134 7.00 -7.95 -8.44
CA GLU A 134 5.94 -7.68 -9.42
C GLU A 134 5.32 -6.28 -9.21
N VAL A 135 4.93 -5.97 -7.98
CA VAL A 135 4.33 -4.67 -7.66
C VAL A 135 5.35 -3.54 -7.79
N HIS A 136 6.60 -3.76 -7.38
CA HIS A 136 7.68 -2.80 -7.62
C HIS A 136 7.83 -2.48 -9.11
N GLN A 137 7.80 -3.48 -9.99
CA GLN A 137 7.87 -3.29 -11.43
C GLN A 137 6.66 -2.50 -11.97
N LEU A 138 5.45 -2.73 -11.44
CA LEU A 138 4.28 -1.92 -11.79
C LEU A 138 4.47 -0.44 -11.40
N VAL A 139 4.98 -0.18 -10.19
CA VAL A 139 5.27 1.20 -9.73
C VAL A 139 6.34 1.85 -10.60
N MET A 140 7.43 1.15 -10.90
CA MET A 140 8.48 1.68 -11.77
C MET A 140 7.95 1.96 -13.18
N LYS A 141 7.12 1.08 -13.74
CA LYS A 141 6.54 1.25 -15.08
C LYS A 141 5.58 2.44 -15.14
N SER A 142 4.73 2.63 -14.14
CA SER A 142 3.74 3.72 -14.13
C SER A 142 4.30 5.06 -13.66
N CYS A 143 5.23 5.06 -12.69
CA CYS A 143 5.65 6.28 -11.99
C CYS A 143 7.12 6.66 -12.21
N GLY A 144 7.93 5.77 -12.79
CA GLY A 144 9.36 5.99 -13.06
C GLY A 144 10.25 6.07 -11.82
N GLN A 145 9.71 5.87 -10.61
CA GLN A 145 10.46 6.00 -9.36
C GLN A 145 9.81 5.23 -8.22
N ILE A 146 10.63 4.78 -7.27
CA ILE A 146 10.19 4.22 -6.00
C ILE A 146 10.35 5.26 -4.90
N ARG A 147 9.30 5.42 -4.08
CA ARG A 147 9.32 6.29 -2.91
C ARG A 147 8.89 5.55 -1.65
N VAL A 148 9.51 5.90 -0.54
CA VAL A 148 9.28 5.35 0.81
C VAL A 148 9.14 6.48 1.84
N VAL A 149 8.70 6.13 3.06
CA VAL A 149 8.68 7.05 4.21
C VAL A 149 9.56 6.48 5.32
N GLY A 150 10.59 7.24 5.70
CA GLY A 150 11.63 6.82 6.64
C GLY A 150 12.53 5.71 6.08
N ASP A 151 13.44 5.22 6.93
CA ASP A 151 14.38 4.18 6.54
C ASP A 151 13.69 2.83 6.32
N LEU A 152 14.31 1.97 5.52
CA LEU A 152 13.92 0.56 5.39
C LEU A 152 13.95 -0.17 6.74
N THR A 153 13.28 -1.32 6.80
CA THR A 153 13.42 -2.23 7.93
C THR A 153 14.84 -2.81 7.96
N LYS A 154 15.26 -3.37 9.12
CA LYS A 154 16.55 -4.07 9.24
C LYS A 154 16.73 -5.18 8.21
N ASP A 155 15.62 -5.80 7.80
CA ASP A 155 15.61 -6.88 6.82
C ASP A 155 15.62 -6.39 5.37
N GLY A 156 15.54 -5.06 5.13
CA GLY A 156 15.59 -4.46 3.80
C GLY A 156 14.23 -4.31 3.09
N TYR A 157 13.13 -4.21 3.82
CA TYR A 157 11.79 -3.97 3.26
C TYR A 157 11.31 -2.53 3.51
N PRO A 158 10.39 -1.98 2.70
CA PRO A 158 9.82 -0.65 2.96
C PRO A 158 9.06 -0.65 4.27
N ARG A 159 9.21 0.43 5.05
CA ARG A 159 8.59 0.54 6.37
C ARG A 159 7.07 0.56 6.28
N HIS A 160 6.42 -0.21 7.14
CA HIS A 160 4.97 -0.28 7.18
C HIS A 160 4.34 1.07 7.57
N GLY A 161 3.22 1.43 6.93
CA GLY A 161 2.48 2.69 7.16
C GLY A 161 2.15 2.97 8.63
N LEU A 162 1.88 1.91 9.41
CA LEU A 162 1.60 2.00 10.85
C LEU A 162 2.75 2.64 11.65
N LEU A 163 3.98 2.54 11.15
CA LEU A 163 5.18 3.01 11.85
C LEU A 163 5.65 4.40 11.38
N TRP A 164 4.91 5.05 10.48
CA TRP A 164 5.29 6.37 9.98
C TRP A 164 5.22 7.41 11.11
N ARG A 165 6.13 8.38 11.06
CA ARG A 165 6.22 9.48 12.02
C ARG A 165 6.08 10.80 11.30
N ASP A 166 5.51 11.80 11.97
CA ASP A 166 5.10 13.07 11.35
C ASP A 166 6.30 13.86 10.78
N GLN A 167 7.47 13.75 11.43
CA GLN A 167 8.70 14.37 10.96
C GLN A 167 9.27 13.75 9.69
N TRP A 168 8.87 12.52 9.33
CA TRP A 168 9.42 11.85 8.17
C TRP A 168 8.79 12.38 6.88
N SER A 169 9.66 12.61 5.89
CA SER A 169 9.29 13.01 4.53
C SER A 169 9.34 11.80 3.60
N VAL A 170 8.77 12.00 2.41
CA VAL A 170 8.89 11.06 1.31
C VAL A 170 10.31 11.11 0.77
N SER A 171 10.94 9.95 0.63
CA SER A 171 12.28 9.81 0.03
C SER A 171 12.21 8.94 -1.22
N ARG A 172 12.91 9.34 -2.26
CA ARG A 172 13.12 8.52 -3.46
C ARG A 172 14.25 7.52 -3.19
N ILE A 173 14.07 6.29 -3.66
CA ILE A 173 15.14 5.29 -3.68
C ILE A 173 15.82 5.35 -5.04
N GLU A 174 17.12 5.64 -5.04
CA GLU A 174 17.94 5.74 -6.26
C GLU A 174 18.45 4.37 -6.73
N ASP A 175 18.91 3.52 -5.80
CA ASP A 175 19.32 2.14 -6.09
C ASP A 175 18.31 1.15 -5.51
N CYS A 176 17.56 0.46 -6.37
CA CYS A 176 16.57 -0.52 -5.95
C CYS A 176 17.19 -1.82 -5.38
N ASN A 177 18.51 -2.06 -5.51
CA ASN A 177 19.18 -3.23 -4.93
C ASN A 177 19.26 -3.20 -3.40
N VAL A 178 18.93 -2.05 -2.79
CA VAL A 178 18.77 -1.93 -1.33
C VAL A 178 17.67 -2.84 -0.78
N PHE A 179 16.66 -3.17 -1.60
CA PHE A 179 15.53 -3.98 -1.16
C PHE A 179 15.86 -5.46 -1.07
N ALA A 180 15.43 -6.10 0.02
CA ALA A 180 15.60 -7.53 0.29
C ALA A 180 15.08 -8.43 -0.84
N TYR A 181 13.98 -8.02 -1.46
CA TYR A 181 13.37 -8.75 -2.56
C TYR A 181 14.02 -8.45 -3.92
N MET A 182 14.92 -7.46 -4.04
CA MET A 182 15.64 -7.20 -5.29
C MET A 182 17.00 -7.90 -5.35
N LYS A 183 17.55 -8.28 -4.19
CA LYS A 183 18.78 -9.09 -4.14
C LYS A 183 18.51 -10.45 -4.79
N SER A 184 19.36 -10.83 -5.75
CA SER A 184 19.35 -12.17 -6.32
C SER A 184 19.52 -13.18 -5.20
N SER A 185 18.72 -14.26 -5.24
CA SER A 185 19.07 -15.45 -4.47
C SER A 185 20.37 -15.96 -5.07
N SER A 186 21.49 -15.72 -4.40
CA SER A 186 22.74 -16.45 -4.62
C SER A 186 22.53 -17.94 -4.37
#